data_AF-A0A1H7A3H8-F1
#
_entry.id   AF-A0A1H7A3H8-F1
#
_cell.length_a   1.000
_cell.length_b   1.000
_cell.length_c   1.000
_cell.angle_alpha   90.00
_cell.angle_beta   90.00
_cell.angle_gamma   90.00
#
_symmetry.space_group_name_H-M   'P 1'
#
loop_
_entity.id
_entity.type
_entity.pdbx_description
1 polymer ?
#
loop_
_entity_poly.entity_id
_entity_poly.type
_entity_poly.pdbx_seq_one_letter_code
_entity_poly.pdbx_strand_id
1 'polypeptide(L)'
;MILPPLYPHKTDAMRKLQNLVSRGHARWTAGQIEPRKLPALCLKFADRYGIERTAQQRWRAKAQVEASAHLVLWPGEPQRVHWWLVVSPGGGLVVELEQLQDAGRQRIEVTGYELVRMPRQGRAAAWTSGGPEFNFTRSDSFVTGKGEDGKNVSILDVNKFGKYSIRYNAYRFSIKENSSTFAFDAFNYEISRADKIELALQPSCAVVINNATTLHCRDIIKDNRRLLIRIFGYSSIAKPIILCENPLLVKG
;
A
#
# COMPACT_ATOMS: atom_id res chain seq x y z
N MET A 1 25.91 10.22 24.03
CA MET A 1 25.16 10.01 22.76
C MET A 1 23.69 9.83 23.12
N ILE A 2 22.80 10.63 22.55
CA ILE A 2 21.35 10.44 22.74
C ILE A 2 20.90 9.41 21.71
N LEU A 3 20.49 8.23 22.18
CA LEU A 3 19.94 7.20 21.29
C LEU A 3 18.60 7.72 20.70
N PRO A 4 18.36 7.50 19.40
CA PRO A 4 17.06 7.82 18.81
C PRO A 4 15.96 7.01 19.51
N PRO A 5 14.75 7.59 19.66
CA PRO A 5 13.66 6.93 20.36
C PRO A 5 13.25 5.64 19.63
N LEU A 6 13.16 4.55 20.39
CA LEU A 6 12.54 3.32 19.94
C LEU A 6 11.02 3.46 20.16
N TYR A 7 10.26 3.50 19.08
CA TYR A 7 8.80 3.65 19.17
C TYR A 7 8.19 2.28 19.50
N PRO A 8 7.52 2.11 20.66
CA PRO A 8 7.02 0.81 21.09
C PRO A 8 5.88 0.32 20.21
N HIS A 9 4.99 1.23 19.79
CA HIS A 9 3.88 0.91 18.92
C HIS A 9 4.18 1.28 17.46
N LYS A 10 3.73 0.41 16.54
CA LYS A 10 3.84 0.59 15.09
C LYS A 10 3.26 1.94 14.65
N THR A 11 2.11 2.31 15.21
CA THR A 11 1.38 3.55 14.92
C THR A 11 2.19 4.81 15.25
N ASP A 12 3.02 4.78 16.30
CA ASP A 12 3.85 5.93 16.69
C ASP A 12 5.03 6.11 15.74
N ALA A 13 5.66 5.00 15.32
CA ALA A 13 6.69 5.01 14.29
C ALA A 13 6.14 5.56 12.97
N MET A 14 4.96 5.10 12.55
CA MET A 14 4.26 5.60 11.36
C MET A 14 3.95 7.09 11.45
N ARG A 15 3.43 7.56 12.59
CA ARG A 15 3.16 8.98 12.83
C ARG A 15 4.43 9.82 12.77
N LYS A 16 5.55 9.29 13.28
CA LYS A 16 6.85 9.97 13.19
C LYS A 16 7.31 10.09 11.74
N LEU A 17 7.24 9.01 10.97
CA LEU A 17 7.58 9.00 9.54
C LEU A 17 6.72 9.99 8.75
N GLN A 18 5.40 9.96 8.94
CA GLN A 18 4.45 10.89 8.34
C GLN A 18 4.81 12.34 8.62
N ASN A 19 5.16 12.66 9.86
CA ASN A 19 5.56 13.99 10.28
C ASN A 19 6.90 14.44 9.65
N LEU A 20 7.85 13.53 9.47
CA LEU A 20 9.13 13.83 8.82
C LEU A 20 8.95 14.10 7.33
N VAL A 21 8.23 13.22 6.63
CA VAL A 21 7.97 13.38 5.18
C VAL A 21 7.18 14.66 4.91
N SER A 22 6.18 14.97 5.75
CA SER A 22 5.39 16.21 5.63
C SER A 22 6.21 17.48 5.82
N ARG A 23 7.34 17.41 6.56
CA ARG A 23 8.29 18.52 6.76
C ARG A 23 9.36 18.62 5.66
N GLY A 24 9.25 17.79 4.63
CA GLY A 24 10.16 17.79 3.48
C GLY A 24 11.30 16.78 3.57
N HIS A 25 11.31 15.88 4.56
CA HIS A 25 12.24 14.75 4.57
C HIS A 25 11.70 13.61 3.70
N ALA A 26 11.78 13.79 2.38
CA ALA A 26 11.17 12.87 1.42
C ALA A 26 12.11 11.76 0.94
N ARG A 27 13.43 11.86 1.18
CA ARG A 27 14.38 10.83 0.78
C ARG A 27 14.51 9.78 1.88
N TRP A 28 14.53 8.49 1.56
CA TRP A 28 14.55 7.46 2.60
C TRP A 28 15.22 6.15 2.18
N THR A 29 15.65 5.38 3.17
CA THR A 29 16.02 3.97 3.04
C THR A 29 15.60 3.23 4.31
N ALA A 30 15.43 1.92 4.23
CA ALA A 30 14.96 1.12 5.36
C ALA A 30 15.58 -0.28 5.37
N GLY A 31 15.46 -0.94 6.51
CA GLY A 31 15.85 -2.33 6.66
C GLY A 31 15.38 -2.93 7.97
N GLN A 32 15.82 -4.16 8.20
CA GLN A 32 15.54 -4.91 9.41
C GLN A 32 16.85 -5.45 9.97
N ILE A 33 17.03 -5.35 11.28
CA ILE A 33 18.20 -5.88 11.96
C ILE A 33 17.81 -6.65 13.22
N GLU A 34 18.70 -7.51 13.68
CA GLU A 34 18.58 -8.13 15.00
C GLU A 34 18.81 -7.08 16.11
N PRO A 35 18.11 -7.18 17.25
CA PRO A 35 18.25 -6.24 18.37
C PRO A 35 19.71 -6.05 18.83
N ARG A 36 20.53 -7.11 18.76
CA ARG A 36 21.95 -7.08 19.14
C ARG A 36 22.79 -6.13 18.27
N LYS A 37 22.39 -5.91 17.02
CA LYS A 37 23.09 -5.03 16.06
C LYS A 37 22.63 -3.56 16.17
N LEU A 38 21.59 -3.28 16.96
CA LEU A 38 21.00 -1.95 17.08
C LEU A 38 22.00 -0.89 17.59
N PRO A 39 22.80 -1.15 18.65
CA PRO A 39 23.76 -0.15 19.13
C PRO A 39 24.80 0.20 18.07
N ALA A 40 25.31 -0.79 17.34
CA ALA A 40 26.29 -0.59 16.27
C ALA A 40 25.70 0.23 15.10
N LEU A 41 24.44 -0.02 14.73
CA LEU A 41 23.74 0.76 13.70
C LEU A 41 23.58 2.22 14.13
N CYS A 42 23.11 2.45 15.37
CA CYS A 42 22.93 3.80 15.91
C CYS A 42 24.25 4.56 15.95
N LEU A 43 25.35 3.92 16.38
CA LEU A 43 26.68 4.53 16.38
C LEU A 43 27.15 4.88 14.96
N LYS A 44 27.02 3.94 14.00
CA LYS A 44 27.37 4.19 12.59
C LYS A 44 26.63 5.41 12.03
N PHE A 45 25.32 5.49 12.29
CA PHE A 45 24.49 6.57 11.73
C PHE A 45 24.66 7.88 12.50
N ALA A 46 24.98 7.84 13.79
CA ALA A 46 25.31 9.04 14.54
C ALA A 46 26.61 9.67 14.02
N ASP A 47 27.66 8.85 13.96
CA ASP A 47 28.99 9.27 13.48
C ASP A 47 28.97 9.80 12.04
N ARG A 48 28.32 9.07 11.12
CA ARG A 48 28.35 9.44 9.69
C ARG A 48 27.30 10.46 9.28
N TYR A 49 26.10 10.40 9.87
CA TYR A 49 24.93 11.13 9.35
C TYR A 49 24.34 12.12 10.37
N GLY A 50 24.88 12.19 11.59
CA GLY A 50 24.44 13.14 12.62
C GLY A 50 22.97 12.97 13.00
N ILE A 51 22.48 11.73 13.13
CA ILE A 51 21.07 11.45 13.47
C ILE A 51 20.67 11.98 14.87
N GLU A 52 21.65 12.27 15.72
CA GLU A 52 21.53 12.84 17.05
C GLU A 52 21.57 14.37 17.08
N ARG A 53 21.77 15.03 15.92
CA ARG A 53 21.78 16.50 15.83
C ARG A 53 20.52 17.10 16.45
N THR A 54 20.69 18.12 17.27
CA THR A 54 19.59 18.88 17.88
C THR A 54 18.85 19.71 16.82
N ALA A 55 17.66 20.22 17.16
CA ALA A 55 16.90 21.08 16.25
C ALA A 55 17.71 22.30 15.78
N GLN A 56 18.49 22.92 16.68
CA GLN A 56 19.33 24.07 16.36
C GLN A 56 20.51 23.69 15.44
N GLN A 57 21.15 22.54 15.68
CA GLN A 57 22.22 22.04 14.81
C GLN A 57 21.70 21.70 13.41
N ARG A 58 20.51 21.07 13.31
CA ARG A 58 19.87 20.79 12.02
C ARG A 58 19.47 22.06 11.27
N TRP A 59 19.02 23.09 11.99
CA TRP A 59 18.71 24.38 11.39
C TRP A 59 19.96 25.04 10.78
N ARG A 60 21.09 25.01 11.49
CA ARG A 60 22.38 25.50 10.96
C ARG A 60 22.87 24.67 9.76
N ALA A 61 22.79 23.35 9.83
CA ALA A 61 23.16 22.45 8.73
C ALA A 61 22.31 22.73 7.47
N LYS A 62 21.00 22.97 7.65
CA LYS A 62 20.11 23.36 6.55
C LYS A 62 20.50 24.70 5.91
N ALA A 63 20.98 25.66 6.70
CA ALA A 63 21.49 26.92 6.17
C ALA A 63 22.76 26.74 5.31
N GLN A 64 23.53 25.67 5.55
CA GLN A 64 24.68 25.26 4.75
C GLN A 64 24.32 24.25 3.63
N VAL A 65 23.03 24.06 3.33
CA VAL A 65 22.53 23.12 2.31
C VAL A 65 22.92 21.66 2.59
N GLU A 66 23.22 21.34 3.85
CA GLU A 66 23.54 19.99 4.29
C GLU A 66 22.26 19.21 4.63
N ALA A 67 22.20 17.94 4.25
CA ALA A 67 21.07 17.08 4.51
C ALA A 67 20.94 16.77 6.01
N SER A 68 19.70 16.74 6.50
CA SER A 68 19.36 16.34 7.86
C SER A 68 18.73 14.95 7.84
N ALA A 69 19.39 13.99 8.48
CA ALA A 69 18.96 12.60 8.59
C ALA A 69 18.27 12.29 9.93
N HIS A 70 17.18 11.53 9.90
CA HIS A 70 16.45 11.06 11.07
C HIS A 70 16.34 9.54 11.02
N LEU A 71 16.65 8.89 12.14
CA LEU A 71 16.42 7.46 12.31
C LEU A 71 15.11 7.23 13.07
N VAL A 72 14.21 6.45 12.48
CA VAL A 72 12.99 5.95 13.13
C VAL A 72 13.15 4.46 13.35
N LEU A 73 12.90 4.01 14.57
CA LEU A 73 13.07 2.62 15.00
C LEU A 73 11.75 2.07 15.55
N TRP A 74 11.41 0.84 15.18
CA TRP A 74 10.27 0.12 15.72
C TRP A 74 10.66 -1.35 15.99
N PRO A 75 10.47 -1.86 17.21
CA PRO A 75 10.66 -3.28 17.51
C PRO A 75 9.46 -4.05 16.95
N GLY A 76 9.67 -4.77 15.84
CA GLY A 76 8.64 -5.61 15.23
C GLY A 76 8.66 -7.03 15.79
N GLU A 77 7.59 -7.78 15.51
CA GLU A 77 7.46 -9.18 15.90
C GLU A 77 7.68 -10.14 14.71
N PRO A 78 8.37 -11.30 14.89
CA PRO A 78 9.18 -11.69 16.04
C PRO A 78 10.67 -11.31 15.85
N GLN A 79 11.25 -10.61 16.85
CA GLN A 79 12.70 -10.40 17.05
C GLN A 79 13.48 -9.60 15.98
N ARG A 80 12.85 -8.75 15.18
CA ARG A 80 13.58 -7.82 14.30
C ARG A 80 13.21 -6.37 14.60
N VAL A 81 14.24 -5.52 14.69
CA VAL A 81 14.05 -4.07 14.75
C VAL A 81 13.99 -3.56 13.32
N HIS A 82 12.84 -2.98 12.97
CA HIS A 82 12.68 -2.26 11.73
C HIS A 82 13.24 -0.85 11.91
N TRP A 83 13.96 -0.38 10.90
CA TRP A 83 14.53 0.95 10.90
C TRP A 83 14.29 1.65 9.58
N TRP A 84 14.05 2.96 9.65
CA TRP A 84 13.93 3.84 8.50
C TRP A 84 14.82 5.05 8.71
N LEU A 85 15.70 5.30 7.75
CA LEU A 85 16.50 6.51 7.67
C LEU A 85 15.80 7.48 6.72
N VAL A 86 15.35 8.62 7.24
CA VAL A 86 14.60 9.63 6.48
C VAL A 86 15.42 10.92 6.43
N VAL A 87 15.58 11.47 5.22
CA VAL A 87 16.60 12.47 4.89
C VAL A 87 15.95 13.65 4.17
N SER A 88 16.33 14.88 4.53
CA SER A 88 15.93 16.09 3.80
C SER A 88 16.72 16.25 2.49
N PRO A 89 16.22 17.08 1.56
CA PRO A 89 17.06 17.64 0.50
C PRO A 89 18.31 18.31 1.08
N GLY A 90 19.43 18.19 0.37
CA GLY A 90 20.75 18.67 0.78
C GLY A 90 21.86 17.74 0.29
N GLY A 91 23.11 18.12 0.53
CA GLY A 91 24.30 17.29 0.32
C GLY A 91 24.75 16.56 1.59
N GLY A 92 25.91 15.91 1.54
CA GLY A 92 26.54 15.26 2.69
C GLY A 92 26.60 13.74 2.58
N LEU A 93 27.35 13.12 3.49
CA LEU A 93 27.72 11.69 3.45
C LEU A 93 26.52 10.74 3.35
N VAL A 94 25.37 11.10 3.94
CA VAL A 94 24.17 10.26 3.85
C VAL A 94 23.63 10.15 2.43
N VAL A 95 23.81 11.18 1.59
CA VAL A 95 23.36 11.19 0.19
C VAL A 95 24.37 10.47 -0.71
N GLU A 96 25.65 10.51 -0.34
CA GLU A 96 26.74 9.88 -1.10
C GLU A 96 26.88 8.38 -0.82
N LEU A 97 26.68 7.96 0.43
CA LEU A 97 26.94 6.59 0.88
C LEU A 97 25.70 5.68 0.88
N GLU A 98 24.48 6.23 0.91
CA GLU A 98 23.25 5.44 0.99
C GLU A 98 22.43 5.54 -0.31
N GLN A 99 21.80 4.43 -0.69
CA GLN A 99 20.85 4.41 -1.80
C GLN A 99 19.48 4.91 -1.35
N LEU A 100 19.28 6.23 -1.42
CA LEU A 100 18.05 6.88 -0.98
C LEU A 100 16.98 6.85 -2.08
N GLN A 101 15.78 6.41 -1.71
CA GLN A 101 14.58 6.45 -2.53
C GLN A 101 13.79 7.74 -2.25
N ASP A 102 12.98 8.19 -3.21
CA ASP A 102 12.09 9.34 -3.03
C ASP A 102 10.69 8.86 -2.64
N ALA A 103 10.16 9.30 -1.48
CA ALA A 103 8.86 8.93 -0.96
C ALA A 103 7.68 9.28 -1.89
N GLY A 104 7.86 10.24 -2.81
CA GLY A 104 6.89 10.56 -3.85
C GLY A 104 6.90 9.58 -5.03
N ARG A 105 8.01 8.86 -5.26
CA ARG A 105 8.15 7.84 -6.33
C ARG A 105 7.99 6.43 -5.79
N GLN A 106 8.62 6.13 -4.66
CA GLN A 106 8.56 4.85 -3.97
C GLN A 106 8.14 5.09 -2.52
N ARG A 107 6.93 4.62 -2.20
CA ARG A 107 6.28 4.85 -0.91
C ARG A 107 7.02 4.15 0.21
N ILE A 108 7.05 4.77 1.39
CA ILE A 108 7.59 4.15 2.60
C ILE A 108 6.60 3.08 3.06
N GLU A 109 7.04 1.82 3.02
CA GLU A 109 6.28 0.68 3.53
C GLU A 109 6.65 0.39 4.99
N VAL A 110 5.64 0.19 5.84
CA VAL A 110 5.73 -0.21 7.24
C VAL A 110 4.84 -1.44 7.46
N THR A 111 5.44 -2.62 7.27
CA THR A 111 4.79 -3.93 7.47
C THR A 111 3.38 -3.99 6.86
N GLY A 112 3.27 -3.80 5.54
CA GLY A 112 2.02 -3.82 4.78
C GLY A 112 1.18 -2.54 4.82
N TYR A 113 1.63 -1.48 5.51
CA TYR A 113 1.02 -0.15 5.44
C TYR A 113 1.95 0.77 4.65
N GLU A 114 1.41 1.52 3.71
CA GLU A 114 2.17 2.47 2.92
C GLU A 114 1.86 3.90 3.36
N LEU A 115 2.89 4.75 3.38
CA LEU A 115 2.69 6.20 3.45
C LEU A 115 2.21 6.73 2.09
N VAL A 116 0.95 7.13 2.04
CA VAL A 116 0.25 7.65 0.87
C VAL A 116 -0.01 9.13 1.04
N ARG A 117 0.25 9.93 0.00
CA ARG A 117 -0.15 11.34 -0.05
C ARG A 117 -1.57 11.45 -0.56
N MET A 118 -2.51 11.82 0.31
CA MET A 118 -3.91 12.00 -0.08
C MET A 118 -4.20 13.47 -0.40
N PRO A 119 -4.78 13.78 -1.58
CA PRO A 119 -5.32 15.10 -1.83
C PRO A 119 -6.47 15.37 -0.87
N ARG A 120 -6.52 16.58 -0.29
CA ARG A 120 -7.64 17.02 0.56
C ARG A 120 -8.32 18.19 -0.12
N GLN A 121 -9.64 18.15 -0.21
CA GLN A 121 -10.41 19.23 -0.81
C GLN A 121 -10.19 20.52 -0.01
N GLY A 122 -9.72 21.58 -0.66
CA GLY A 122 -9.45 22.89 -0.03
C GLY A 122 -8.27 22.95 0.94
N ARG A 123 -7.41 21.92 1.04
CA ARG A 123 -6.21 21.92 1.91
C ARG A 123 -5.01 21.30 1.21
N ALA A 124 -3.80 21.63 1.67
CA ALA A 124 -2.58 20.97 1.21
C ALA A 124 -2.68 19.44 1.42
N ALA A 125 -2.29 18.68 0.40
CA ALA A 125 -2.31 17.23 0.42
C ALA A 125 -1.55 16.69 1.64
N ALA A 126 -2.17 15.77 2.37
CA ALA A 126 -1.64 15.22 3.62
C ALA A 126 -1.14 13.80 3.41
N TRP A 127 0.02 13.49 3.98
CA TRP A 127 0.47 12.11 4.09
C TRP A 127 -0.42 11.37 5.09
N THR A 128 -0.77 10.13 4.81
CA THR A 128 -1.54 9.21 5.67
C THR A 128 -0.94 7.83 5.52
N SER A 129 -1.06 6.99 6.54
CA SER A 129 -0.74 5.58 6.40
C SER A 129 -1.97 4.80 5.91
N GLY A 130 -1.90 4.20 4.72
CA GLY A 130 -2.94 3.33 4.19
C GLY A 130 -2.50 1.88 4.26
N GLY A 131 -3.33 1.02 4.86
CA GLY A 131 -3.16 -0.44 4.83
C GLY A 131 -4.40 -1.10 4.24
N PRO A 132 -4.35 -2.41 3.97
CA PRO A 132 -5.52 -3.13 3.53
C PRO A 132 -6.51 -3.31 4.69
N GLU A 133 -7.67 -2.67 4.61
CA GLU A 133 -8.67 -2.60 5.68
C GLU A 133 -9.90 -3.49 5.44
N PHE A 134 -9.90 -4.26 4.36
CA PHE A 134 -11.06 -5.03 3.93
C PHE A 134 -10.86 -6.52 4.18
N ASN A 135 -11.98 -7.21 4.39
CA ASN A 135 -12.07 -8.66 4.39
C ASN A 135 -12.92 -9.08 3.19
N PHE A 136 -12.66 -10.26 2.65
CA PHE A 136 -13.43 -10.85 1.56
C PHE A 136 -13.94 -12.24 1.96
N THR A 137 -15.25 -12.41 1.90
CA THR A 137 -15.91 -13.70 2.12
C THR A 137 -16.01 -14.51 0.82
N ARG A 138 -15.99 -15.84 0.95
CA ARG A 138 -15.95 -16.80 -0.15
C ARG A 138 -17.20 -16.77 -1.04
N SER A 139 -17.06 -17.15 -2.31
CA SER A 139 -18.19 -17.48 -3.21
C SER A 139 -18.80 -18.83 -2.89
N ASP A 140 -20.13 -18.93 -2.86
CA ASP A 140 -20.87 -20.19 -2.77
C ASP A 140 -20.66 -21.11 -4.00
N SER A 141 -20.05 -20.59 -5.07
CA SER A 141 -19.82 -21.31 -6.34
C SER A 141 -18.50 -22.10 -6.41
N PHE A 142 -17.67 -22.11 -5.36
CA PHE A 142 -16.43 -22.88 -5.34
C PHE A 142 -16.62 -24.26 -4.68
N VAL A 143 -15.95 -25.28 -5.22
CA VAL A 143 -15.89 -26.64 -4.64
C VAL A 143 -15.32 -26.60 -3.21
N THR A 144 -15.96 -27.28 -2.26
CA THR A 144 -15.51 -27.40 -0.86
C THR A 144 -14.02 -27.77 -0.80
N GLY A 145 -13.21 -26.94 -0.13
CA GLY A 145 -11.76 -27.16 0.00
C GLY A 145 -10.85 -26.45 -1.02
N LYS A 146 -11.38 -25.71 -2.01
CA LYS A 146 -10.58 -24.87 -2.92
C LYS A 146 -11.08 -23.41 -2.93
N GLY A 147 -10.20 -22.47 -2.59
CA GLY A 147 -10.47 -21.02 -2.53
C GLY A 147 -10.26 -20.45 -1.12
N GLU A 148 -9.48 -19.38 -1.01
CA GLU A 148 -9.12 -18.71 0.26
C GLU A 148 -10.07 -17.53 0.51
N ASP A 149 -10.63 -17.44 1.72
CA ASP A 149 -11.13 -16.20 2.29
C ASP A 149 -9.95 -15.27 2.60
N GLY A 150 -10.15 -13.97 2.38
CA GLY A 150 -9.06 -12.99 2.49
C GLY A 150 -9.27 -12.05 3.67
N LYS A 151 -8.32 -12.02 4.61
CA LYS A 151 -8.26 -11.01 5.69
C LYS A 151 -7.21 -9.96 5.37
N ASN A 152 -7.51 -8.69 5.65
CA ASN A 152 -6.64 -7.55 5.35
C ASN A 152 -6.25 -7.51 3.86
N VAL A 153 -7.26 -7.44 2.98
CA VAL A 153 -7.12 -7.25 1.54
C VAL A 153 -7.39 -5.79 1.15
N SER A 154 -6.79 -5.34 0.05
CA SER A 154 -7.10 -4.05 -0.56
C SER A 154 -8.16 -4.22 -1.66
N ILE A 155 -9.05 -3.24 -1.79
CA ILE A 155 -9.98 -3.13 -2.93
C ILE A 155 -9.26 -2.56 -4.16
N LEU A 156 -8.29 -1.66 -3.97
CA LEU A 156 -7.56 -0.98 -5.03
C LEU A 156 -6.09 -1.37 -4.96
N ASP A 157 -5.54 -1.81 -6.07
CA ASP A 157 -4.11 -2.05 -6.24
C ASP A 157 -3.58 -1.13 -7.33
N VAL A 158 -2.38 -0.57 -7.14
CA VAL A 158 -1.73 0.33 -8.10
C VAL A 158 -0.33 -0.17 -8.34
N ASN A 159 -0.03 -0.53 -9.58
CA ASN A 159 1.30 -1.04 -9.91
C ASN A 159 2.35 0.10 -9.98
N LYS A 160 3.62 -0.29 -10.09
CA LYS A 160 4.77 0.63 -10.17
C LYS A 160 4.70 1.64 -11.34
N PHE A 161 3.85 1.38 -12.33
CA PHE A 161 3.64 2.24 -13.51
C PHE A 161 2.39 3.11 -13.40
N GLY A 162 1.73 3.14 -12.24
CA GLY A 162 0.52 3.93 -12.00
C GLY A 162 -0.76 3.35 -12.60
N LYS A 163 -0.72 2.13 -13.19
CA LYS A 163 -1.95 1.45 -13.59
C LYS A 163 -2.60 0.83 -12.37
N TYR A 164 -3.90 1.10 -12.21
CA TYR A 164 -4.67 0.56 -11.11
C TYR A 164 -5.44 -0.70 -11.51
N SER A 165 -5.77 -1.52 -10.53
CA SER A 165 -6.75 -2.59 -10.64
C SER A 165 -7.69 -2.59 -9.44
N ILE A 166 -8.94 -2.97 -9.65
CA ILE A 166 -9.98 -3.00 -8.64
C ILE A 166 -10.40 -4.45 -8.40
N ARG A 167 -10.38 -4.87 -7.14
CA ARG A 167 -10.91 -6.15 -6.67
C ARG A 167 -12.01 -5.86 -5.67
N TYR A 168 -13.25 -5.82 -6.16
CA TYR A 168 -14.40 -5.50 -5.33
C TYR A 168 -15.61 -6.36 -5.70
N ASN A 169 -16.36 -6.75 -4.68
CA ASN A 169 -17.66 -7.37 -4.82
C ASN A 169 -18.55 -6.88 -3.67
N ALA A 170 -19.69 -6.28 -4.02
CA ALA A 170 -20.59 -5.61 -3.07
C ALA A 170 -21.13 -6.52 -1.95
N TYR A 171 -21.24 -7.83 -2.20
CA TYR A 171 -21.82 -8.77 -1.23
C TYR A 171 -20.75 -9.51 -0.42
N ARG A 172 -19.48 -9.38 -0.80
CA ARG A 172 -18.39 -10.19 -0.22
C ARG A 172 -17.31 -9.39 0.46
N PHE A 173 -17.19 -8.12 0.12
CA PHE A 173 -16.26 -7.23 0.81
C PHE A 173 -16.93 -6.69 2.06
N SER A 174 -16.25 -6.84 3.20
CA SER A 174 -16.61 -6.21 4.46
C SER A 174 -15.44 -5.42 5.01
N ILE A 175 -15.73 -4.41 5.82
CA ILE A 175 -14.69 -3.65 6.52
C ILE A 175 -14.27 -4.47 7.74
N LYS A 176 -12.97 -4.44 8.06
CA LYS A 176 -12.44 -5.02 9.30
C LYS A 176 -13.08 -4.38 10.53
N GLU A 177 -13.28 -5.16 11.59
CA GLU A 177 -13.75 -4.62 12.87
C GLU A 177 -12.83 -3.47 13.34
N ASN A 178 -13.44 -2.35 13.72
CA ASN A 178 -12.77 -1.10 14.15
C ASN A 178 -12.03 -0.30 13.05
N SER A 179 -12.21 -0.63 11.77
CA SER A 179 -11.72 0.19 10.65
C SER A 179 -12.67 1.35 10.33
N SER A 180 -12.15 2.42 9.74
CA SER A 180 -12.97 3.58 9.35
C SER A 180 -13.84 3.23 8.14
N THR A 181 -15.15 3.51 8.23
CA THR A 181 -16.07 3.27 7.11
C THR A 181 -15.99 4.35 6.04
N PHE A 182 -15.44 5.53 6.35
CA PHE A 182 -15.49 6.72 5.49
C PHE A 182 -15.03 6.45 4.06
N ALA A 183 -13.89 5.78 3.88
CA ALA A 183 -13.35 5.49 2.55
C ALA A 183 -14.21 4.48 1.78
N PHE A 184 -14.77 3.50 2.49
CA PHE A 184 -15.65 2.48 1.91
C PHE A 184 -17.00 3.06 1.51
N ASP A 185 -17.59 3.90 2.38
CA ASP A 185 -18.85 4.59 2.14
C ASP A 185 -18.72 5.54 0.95
N ALA A 186 -17.62 6.32 0.89
CA ALA A 186 -17.29 7.17 -0.25
C ALA A 186 -17.11 6.35 -1.53
N PHE A 187 -16.42 5.22 -1.48
CA PHE A 187 -16.24 4.33 -2.63
C PHE A 187 -17.56 3.77 -3.15
N ASN A 188 -18.42 3.27 -2.25
CA ASN A 188 -19.75 2.77 -2.62
C ASN A 188 -20.65 3.89 -3.17
N TYR A 189 -20.53 5.09 -2.61
CA TYR A 189 -21.24 6.27 -3.11
C TYR A 189 -20.83 6.59 -4.55
N GLU A 190 -19.53 6.60 -4.86
CA GLU A 190 -19.04 6.84 -6.21
C GLU A 190 -19.46 5.72 -7.18
N ILE A 191 -19.44 4.45 -6.77
CA ILE A 191 -20.00 3.35 -7.58
C ILE A 191 -21.48 3.57 -7.88
N SER A 192 -22.27 4.04 -6.91
CA SER A 192 -23.70 4.23 -7.10
C SER A 192 -24.01 5.28 -8.18
N ARG A 193 -23.13 6.28 -8.32
CA ARG A 193 -23.22 7.42 -9.24
C ARG A 193 -22.42 7.28 -10.53
N ALA A 194 -21.54 6.28 -10.61
CA ALA A 194 -20.73 6.03 -11.80
C ALA A 194 -21.63 5.78 -13.01
N ASP A 195 -21.18 6.26 -14.18
CA ASP A 195 -21.86 6.02 -15.45
C ASP A 195 -21.92 4.51 -15.72
N LYS A 196 -23.14 4.02 -15.98
CA LYS A 196 -23.39 2.61 -16.26
C LYS A 196 -23.66 2.46 -17.75
N ILE A 197 -22.94 1.53 -18.37
CA ILE A 197 -23.24 1.11 -19.74
C ILE A 197 -24.19 -0.09 -19.64
N GLU A 198 -25.46 0.15 -19.97
CA GLU A 198 -26.46 -0.91 -20.01
C GLU A 198 -26.38 -1.67 -21.34
N LEU A 199 -26.24 -2.99 -21.28
CA LEU A 199 -26.09 -3.85 -22.45
C LEU A 199 -27.13 -4.96 -22.48
N ALA A 200 -28.03 -4.89 -23.45
CA ALA A 200 -28.98 -5.95 -23.75
C ALA A 200 -28.34 -7.00 -24.68
N LEU A 201 -27.60 -7.96 -24.12
CA LEU A 201 -26.98 -9.04 -24.92
C LEU A 201 -28.02 -9.83 -25.71
N GLN A 202 -27.85 -9.83 -27.03
CA GLN A 202 -28.54 -10.70 -27.98
C GLN A 202 -27.77 -12.02 -28.14
N PRO A 203 -28.42 -13.10 -28.63
CA PRO A 203 -27.75 -14.39 -28.86
C PRO A 203 -26.52 -14.30 -29.78
N SER A 204 -26.49 -13.33 -30.68
CA SER A 204 -25.38 -13.08 -31.61
C SER A 204 -24.25 -12.21 -31.03
N CYS A 205 -24.35 -11.79 -29.78
CA CYS A 205 -23.44 -10.83 -29.17
C CYS A 205 -22.65 -11.44 -28.02
N ALA A 206 -21.35 -11.14 -27.97
CA ALA A 206 -20.50 -11.40 -26.83
C ALA A 206 -20.03 -10.07 -26.22
N VAL A 207 -19.81 -10.07 -24.91
CA VAL A 207 -19.17 -8.96 -24.21
C VAL A 207 -17.88 -9.43 -23.59
N VAL A 208 -16.82 -8.67 -23.83
CA VAL A 208 -15.51 -8.87 -23.24
C VAL A 208 -15.30 -7.79 -22.19
N ILE A 209 -15.02 -8.20 -20.95
CA ILE A 209 -14.85 -7.29 -19.82
C ILE A 209 -13.40 -7.35 -19.34
N ASN A 210 -12.74 -6.20 -19.27
CA ASN A 210 -11.47 -6.10 -18.57
C ASN A 210 -11.72 -6.06 -17.06
N ASN A 211 -11.72 -7.25 -16.45
CA ASN A 211 -12.03 -7.42 -15.03
C ASN A 211 -11.01 -6.78 -14.08
N ALA A 212 -9.87 -6.27 -14.58
CA ALA A 212 -8.92 -5.53 -13.75
C ALA A 212 -9.40 -4.10 -13.45
N THR A 213 -10.14 -3.47 -14.37
CA THR A 213 -10.47 -2.04 -14.30
C THR A 213 -11.97 -1.75 -14.35
N THR A 214 -12.79 -2.77 -14.60
CA THR A 214 -14.23 -2.61 -14.84
C THR A 214 -15.04 -3.46 -13.87
N LEU A 215 -15.96 -2.82 -13.16
CA LEU A 215 -17.01 -3.50 -12.40
C LEU A 215 -18.18 -3.83 -13.30
N HIS A 216 -18.89 -4.91 -13.01
CA HIS A 216 -20.09 -5.32 -13.74
C HIS A 216 -21.15 -5.82 -12.78
N CYS A 217 -22.41 -5.60 -13.14
CA CYS A 217 -23.56 -6.10 -12.40
C CYS A 217 -24.64 -6.56 -13.39
N ARG A 218 -25.71 -7.12 -12.84
CA ARG A 218 -26.91 -7.46 -13.58
C ARG A 218 -28.09 -6.79 -12.88
N ASP A 219 -29.02 -6.27 -13.66
CA ASP A 219 -30.27 -5.76 -13.14
C ASP A 219 -31.14 -6.90 -12.54
N ILE A 220 -32.17 -6.52 -11.80
CA ILE A 220 -33.08 -7.45 -11.13
C ILE A 220 -33.69 -8.41 -12.16
N ILE A 221 -33.49 -9.72 -11.92
CA ILE A 221 -33.98 -10.78 -12.79
C ILE A 221 -35.49 -10.91 -12.61
N LYS A 222 -36.26 -10.45 -13.58
CA LYS A 222 -37.72 -10.65 -13.62
C LYS A 222 -38.11 -11.95 -14.35
N ASP A 223 -37.29 -12.39 -15.30
CA ASP A 223 -37.45 -13.63 -16.08
C ASP A 223 -36.12 -14.39 -16.12
N ASN A 224 -36.14 -15.68 -15.77
CA ASN A 224 -34.95 -16.52 -15.63
C ASN A 224 -34.70 -17.47 -16.82
N ARG A 225 -35.39 -17.29 -17.95
CA ARG A 225 -35.18 -18.12 -19.16
C ARG A 225 -33.92 -17.77 -19.97
N ARG A 226 -33.10 -16.82 -19.49
CA ARG A 226 -31.90 -16.36 -20.19
C ARG A 226 -30.69 -17.24 -19.86
N LEU A 227 -30.13 -17.90 -20.87
CA LEU A 227 -28.87 -18.61 -20.76
C LEU A 227 -27.71 -17.72 -21.23
N LEU A 228 -26.65 -17.66 -20.43
CA LEU A 228 -25.40 -16.98 -20.78
C LEU A 228 -24.23 -17.95 -20.58
N ILE A 229 -23.28 -17.92 -21.50
CA ILE A 229 -22.02 -18.66 -21.40
C ILE A 229 -20.93 -17.67 -20.98
N ARG A 230 -20.14 -18.03 -19.97
CA ARG A 230 -19.03 -17.21 -19.47
C ARG A 230 -17.73 -18.00 -19.54
N ILE A 231 -16.73 -17.39 -20.16
CA ILE A 231 -15.36 -17.91 -20.23
C ILE A 231 -14.45 -16.94 -19.50
N PHE A 232 -13.52 -17.47 -18.70
CA PHE A 232 -12.47 -16.69 -18.07
C PHE A 232 -11.16 -16.90 -18.81
N GLY A 233 -10.37 -15.84 -18.92
CA GLY A 233 -9.06 -15.88 -19.55
C GLY A 233 -8.11 -14.90 -18.88
N TYR A 234 -6.82 -15.22 -18.96
CA TYR A 234 -5.76 -14.29 -18.60
C TYR A 234 -5.31 -13.55 -19.84
N SER A 235 -4.88 -12.30 -19.68
CA SER A 235 -4.18 -11.59 -20.76
C SER A 235 -2.89 -12.35 -21.11
N SER A 236 -2.48 -12.32 -22.39
CA SER A 236 -1.24 -12.97 -22.85
C SER A 236 0.02 -12.45 -22.15
N ILE A 237 -0.03 -11.24 -21.60
CA ILE A 237 1.05 -10.63 -20.81
C ILE A 237 0.93 -10.87 -19.30
N ALA A 238 -0.17 -11.48 -18.84
CA ALA A 238 -0.32 -11.80 -17.43
C ALA A 238 0.57 -13.00 -17.07
N LYS A 239 1.19 -12.95 -15.90
CA LYS A 239 1.92 -14.09 -15.33
C LYS A 239 0.99 -14.80 -14.34
N PRO A 240 0.27 -15.86 -14.76
CA PRO A 240 -0.60 -16.59 -13.85
C PRO A 240 0.24 -17.37 -12.83
N ILE A 241 -0.38 -17.67 -11.68
CA ILE A 241 0.18 -18.63 -10.75
C ILE A 241 -0.19 -20.01 -11.28
N ILE A 242 0.79 -20.72 -11.83
CA ILE A 242 0.59 -22.05 -12.43
C ILE A 242 0.53 -23.09 -11.30
N LEU A 243 -0.51 -23.91 -11.31
CA LEU A 243 -0.72 -25.05 -10.42
C LEU A 243 -0.26 -26.37 -11.05
N CYS A 244 -0.42 -26.50 -12.37
CA CYS A 244 0.05 -27.64 -13.16
C CYS A 244 0.33 -27.16 -14.59
N GLU A 245 1.38 -27.66 -15.23
CA GLU A 245 1.72 -27.27 -16.61
C GLU A 245 1.01 -28.10 -17.68
N ASN A 246 0.67 -29.36 -17.38
CA ASN A 246 -0.01 -30.23 -18.34
C ASN A 246 -0.99 -31.21 -17.64
N PRO A 247 -2.31 -31.05 -17.82
CA PRO A 247 -2.96 -29.91 -18.49
C PRO A 247 -2.68 -28.61 -17.73
N LEU A 248 -2.65 -27.48 -18.43
CA LEU A 248 -2.41 -26.17 -17.83
C LEU A 248 -3.52 -25.84 -16.82
N LEU A 249 -3.18 -25.87 -15.54
CA LEU A 249 -4.04 -25.45 -14.43
C LEU A 249 -3.42 -24.22 -13.78
N VAL A 250 -4.22 -23.20 -13.55
CA VAL A 250 -3.79 -21.92 -12.96
C VAL A 250 -4.67 -21.57 -11.77
N LYS A 251 -4.11 -20.88 -10.76
CA LYS A 251 -4.86 -20.40 -9.59
C LYS A 251 -5.73 -19.21 -10.02
N GLY A 252 -7.05 -19.42 -10.01
CA GLY A 252 -8.08 -18.39 -10.17
C GLY A 252 -8.20 -17.45 -8.99
#